data_AF-A0A2J7PL37-F1
#
_entry.id   AF-A0A2J7PL37-F1
#
_cell.length_a   1.000
_cell.length_b   1.000
_cell.length_c   1.000
_cell.angle_alpha   90.00
_cell.angle_beta   90.00
_cell.angle_gamma   90.00
#
_symmetry.space_group_name_H-M   'P 1'
#
loop_
_entity.id
_entity.type
_entity.pdbx_description
1 polymer ?
#
loop_
_entity_poly.entity_id
_entity_poly.type
_entity_poly.pdbx_seq_one_letter_code
_entity_poly.pdbx_strand_id
1 'polypeptide(L)'
;MPDFAVCKNARLEIGSLEQQLLLSYDSSEIRGIVEKLVSANPMKPQWRISNKWELPIPLQSMAMTLPRGFVQDFAYILLAKSRELTTMKDFKLATEFLTAVENEARNSSVNSGTLYKLVRLLSWETLLIQIIEFLTEWPNHKLNTGTLAADCKQCLLALQSGDSVIPRLEVMEHCAICLLNLGEWEYLTGLEKRWNYFEIAAAVAYACLDIAKYKGNKKVSRDAWDIVLPIFGPSPQQKRTASGTTTLIHRDSPNNSSTHTRATLTLFLARLRDSTALAVVISLLARLHNVLRDEPSLELSVDYAGLWPAVVSNANSYNVRSVGEALSQLLLQALQFHPTNVSWLKVMGDLNFVLGHHAMSLRYYLEAAIVVSDFFSQPIPRAAIDDHVYKRMIKCCIHLQCHTQAAVLCQFLEEVDYTTAFKSLGDIKSSTCSDAMDSYYSCIWDTTILEYLVHLHTKRGEHHRKQQAIKVIGLLELNANNNEEIQREAANIRKSRFLRAMARQYVCWI
;
A
#
# COMPACT_ATOMS: atom_id res chain seq x y z
N MET A 1 70.84 -2.30 -27.43
CA MET A 1 69.62 -2.11 -26.63
C MET A 1 68.71 -3.30 -26.88
N PRO A 2 68.44 -4.18 -25.90
CA PRO A 2 67.41 -5.18 -26.05
C PRO A 2 66.06 -4.63 -25.57
N ASP A 3 65.01 -4.96 -26.31
CA ASP A 3 63.60 -4.65 -26.04
C ASP A 3 63.17 -5.16 -24.67
N PHE A 4 62.65 -4.26 -23.82
CA PHE A 4 61.81 -4.63 -22.69
C PHE A 4 60.45 -5.04 -23.24
N ALA A 5 60.28 -6.31 -23.60
CA ALA A 5 58.97 -6.90 -23.77
C ALA A 5 58.21 -6.76 -22.44
N VAL A 6 57.18 -5.92 -22.43
CA VAL A 6 56.26 -5.73 -21.31
C VAL A 6 55.70 -7.10 -20.93
N CYS A 7 56.16 -7.64 -19.80
CA CYS A 7 55.62 -8.87 -19.24
C CYS A 7 54.21 -8.55 -18.72
N LYS A 8 53.22 -8.66 -19.60
CA LYS A 8 51.80 -8.50 -19.27
C LYS A 8 51.45 -9.49 -18.16
N ASN A 9 51.17 -8.96 -16.99
CA ASN A 9 50.84 -9.77 -15.83
C ASN A 9 49.43 -10.33 -16.02
N ALA A 10 49.32 -11.55 -16.56
CA ALA A 10 48.06 -12.18 -16.95
C ALA A 10 47.03 -12.22 -15.81
N ARG A 11 47.46 -12.23 -14.53
CA ARG A 11 46.57 -12.15 -13.38
C ARG A 11 45.91 -10.78 -13.20
N LEU A 12 46.63 -9.70 -13.49
CA LEU A 12 46.07 -8.34 -13.46
C LEU A 12 45.13 -8.10 -14.64
N GLU A 13 45.44 -8.65 -15.82
CA GLU A 13 44.54 -8.59 -16.97
C GLU A 13 43.23 -9.37 -16.72
N ILE A 14 43.31 -10.58 -16.15
CA ILE A 14 42.12 -11.34 -15.74
C ILE A 14 41.32 -10.59 -14.67
N GLY A 15 41.98 -10.05 -13.63
CA GLY A 15 41.29 -9.28 -12.59
C GLY A 15 40.61 -8.01 -13.12
N SER A 16 41.22 -7.33 -14.10
CA SER A 16 40.63 -6.18 -14.78
C SER A 16 39.40 -6.59 -15.60
N LEU A 17 39.47 -7.70 -16.33
CA LEU A 17 38.33 -8.24 -17.08
C LEU A 17 37.19 -8.69 -16.17
N GLU A 18 37.50 -9.31 -15.01
CA GLU A 18 36.49 -9.67 -13.99
C GLU A 18 35.81 -8.40 -13.43
N GLN A 19 36.57 -7.33 -13.18
CA GLN A 19 36.01 -6.04 -12.71
C GLN A 19 35.14 -5.37 -13.79
N GLN A 20 35.59 -5.37 -15.05
CA GLN A 20 34.83 -4.83 -16.18
C GLN A 20 33.52 -5.59 -16.40
N LEU A 21 33.55 -6.92 -16.25
CA LEU A 21 32.34 -7.75 -16.33
C LEU A 21 31.31 -7.40 -15.26
N LEU A 22 31.75 -7.08 -14.04
CA LEU A 22 30.85 -6.65 -12.97
C LEU A 22 30.18 -5.32 -13.30
N LEU A 23 30.93 -4.36 -13.88
CA LEU A 23 30.46 -3.00 -14.17
C LEU A 23 29.69 -2.88 -15.49
N SER A 24 29.89 -3.78 -16.44
CA SER A 24 29.25 -3.72 -17.76
C SER A 24 27.79 -4.18 -17.72
N TYR A 25 26.95 -3.47 -18.48
CA TYR A 25 25.54 -3.79 -18.73
C TYR A 25 25.23 -3.82 -20.24
N ASP A 26 26.24 -3.84 -21.10
CA ASP A 26 26.06 -4.08 -22.53
C ASP A 26 26.21 -5.57 -22.86
N SER A 27 25.20 -6.14 -23.50
CA SER A 27 25.19 -7.56 -23.90
C SER A 27 26.35 -7.94 -24.82
N SER A 28 26.76 -7.02 -25.70
CA SER A 28 27.85 -7.24 -26.66
C SER A 28 29.22 -7.17 -25.99
N GLU A 29 29.41 -6.20 -25.10
CA GLU A 29 30.61 -6.09 -24.27
C GLU A 29 30.77 -7.29 -23.34
N ILE A 30 29.70 -7.70 -22.64
CA ILE A 30 29.68 -8.89 -21.78
C ILE A 30 30.06 -10.14 -22.57
N ARG A 31 29.51 -10.32 -23.79
CA ARG A 31 29.90 -11.42 -24.68
C ARG A 31 31.41 -11.45 -24.92
N GLY A 32 31.97 -10.34 -25.37
CA GLY A 32 33.41 -10.24 -25.66
C GLY A 32 34.31 -10.44 -24.44
N ILE A 33 33.86 -10.02 -23.24
CA ILE A 33 34.59 -10.24 -21.99
C ILE A 33 34.52 -11.71 -21.58
N VAL A 34 33.35 -12.35 -21.66
CA VAL A 34 33.18 -13.77 -21.30
C VAL A 34 33.96 -14.69 -22.25
N GLU A 35 33.98 -14.41 -23.56
CA GLU A 35 34.82 -15.14 -24.53
C GLU A 35 36.31 -15.08 -24.17
N LYS A 36 36.81 -13.90 -23.76
CA LYS A 36 38.20 -13.71 -23.31
C LYS A 36 38.50 -14.41 -21.99
N LEU A 37 37.55 -14.41 -21.04
CA LEU A 37 37.73 -15.06 -19.74
C LEU A 37 37.67 -16.59 -19.85
N VAL A 38 36.77 -17.14 -20.66
CA VAL A 38 36.66 -18.58 -20.90
C VAL A 38 37.85 -19.10 -21.69
N SER A 39 38.36 -18.36 -22.67
CA SER A 39 39.58 -18.74 -23.40
C SER A 39 40.83 -18.65 -22.52
N ALA A 40 40.90 -17.69 -21.58
CA ALA A 40 42.01 -17.58 -20.63
C ALA A 40 41.99 -18.65 -19.54
N ASN A 41 40.82 -19.12 -19.11
CA ASN A 41 40.69 -20.20 -18.12
C ASN A 41 39.41 -21.04 -18.30
N PRO A 42 39.43 -22.08 -19.15
CA PRO A 42 38.25 -22.90 -19.46
C PRO A 42 37.70 -23.73 -18.29
N MET A 43 38.51 -23.92 -17.23
CA MET A 43 38.16 -24.77 -16.08
C MET A 43 37.50 -23.99 -14.94
N LYS A 44 37.60 -22.66 -14.91
CA LYS A 44 37.01 -21.81 -13.87
C LYS A 44 35.64 -21.31 -14.33
N PRO A 45 34.54 -21.61 -13.62
CA PRO A 45 33.24 -21.03 -13.93
C PRO A 45 33.26 -19.53 -13.63
N GLN A 46 33.00 -18.72 -14.65
CA GLN A 46 33.03 -17.26 -14.56
C GLN A 46 31.82 -16.70 -13.83
N TRP A 47 30.72 -17.46 -13.72
CA TRP A 47 29.56 -17.05 -12.91
C TRP A 47 29.82 -16.97 -11.40
N ARG A 48 30.92 -17.54 -10.88
CA ARG A 48 31.28 -17.47 -9.45
C ARG A 48 32.05 -16.20 -9.05
N ILE A 49 32.26 -15.27 -9.98
CA ILE A 49 32.96 -13.99 -9.72
C ILE A 49 32.18 -13.14 -8.70
N SER A 50 30.85 -13.19 -8.72
CA SER A 50 30.00 -12.46 -7.78
C SER A 50 29.17 -13.40 -6.92
N ASN A 51 29.28 -13.28 -5.60
CA ASN A 51 28.39 -13.97 -4.66
C ASN A 51 26.95 -13.43 -4.70
N LYS A 52 26.69 -12.33 -5.43
CA LYS A 52 25.35 -11.74 -5.56
C LYS A 52 24.54 -12.31 -6.73
N TRP A 53 25.17 -13.09 -7.61
CA TRP A 53 24.51 -13.68 -8.78
C TRP A 53 23.79 -14.99 -8.43
N GLU A 54 22.68 -14.84 -7.70
CA GLU A 54 21.83 -15.95 -7.30
C GLU A 54 20.64 -16.13 -8.26
N LEU A 55 20.56 -17.32 -8.86
CA LEU A 55 19.45 -17.70 -9.73
C LEU A 55 18.44 -18.58 -8.98
N PRO A 56 17.14 -18.49 -9.31
CA PRO A 56 16.15 -19.45 -8.82
C PRO A 56 16.49 -20.86 -9.29
N ILE A 57 16.20 -21.87 -8.45
CA ILE A 57 16.56 -23.28 -8.69
C ILE A 57 16.20 -23.77 -10.11
N PRO A 58 15.02 -23.48 -10.69
CA PRO A 58 14.69 -23.91 -12.05
C PRO A 58 15.61 -23.31 -13.12
N LEU A 59 15.91 -22.01 -13.04
CA LEU A 59 16.81 -21.33 -13.98
C LEU A 59 18.25 -21.77 -13.80
N GLN A 60 18.68 -21.93 -12.54
CA GLN A 60 20.00 -22.46 -12.23
C GLN A 60 20.18 -23.88 -12.78
N SER A 61 19.20 -24.76 -12.55
CA SER A 61 19.24 -26.14 -13.06
C SER A 61 19.35 -26.15 -14.59
N MET A 62 18.57 -25.31 -15.29
CA MET A 62 18.64 -25.24 -16.75
C MET A 62 19.95 -24.64 -17.26
N ALA A 63 20.46 -23.57 -16.66
CA ALA A 63 21.78 -23.04 -17.00
C ALA A 63 22.88 -24.09 -16.83
N MET A 64 22.78 -24.93 -15.77
CA MET A 64 23.74 -26.01 -15.53
C MET A 64 23.64 -27.17 -16.54
N THR A 65 22.53 -27.30 -17.27
CA THR A 65 22.37 -28.29 -18.35
C THR A 65 22.92 -27.84 -19.70
N LEU A 66 23.27 -26.55 -19.85
CA LEU A 66 23.85 -26.02 -21.08
C LEU A 66 25.29 -26.53 -21.30
N PRO A 67 25.78 -26.53 -22.56
CA PRO A 67 27.16 -26.92 -22.87
C PRO A 67 28.17 -26.12 -22.04
N ARG A 68 29.07 -26.83 -21.34
CA ARG A 68 30.10 -26.22 -20.50
C ARG A 68 31.00 -25.29 -21.32
N GLY A 69 31.42 -24.18 -20.71
CA GLY A 69 32.20 -23.12 -21.36
C GLY A 69 31.34 -21.89 -21.61
N PHE A 70 31.57 -21.23 -22.74
CA PHE A 70 30.99 -19.91 -23.05
C PHE A 70 29.47 -19.84 -22.88
N VAL A 71 28.72 -20.77 -23.49
CA VAL A 71 27.24 -20.72 -23.52
C VAL A 71 26.65 -20.79 -22.11
N GLN A 72 27.21 -21.66 -21.26
CA GLN A 72 26.79 -21.80 -19.87
C GLN A 72 27.15 -20.57 -19.02
N ASP A 73 28.39 -20.07 -19.15
CA ASP A 73 28.85 -18.88 -18.42
C ASP A 73 28.05 -17.63 -18.82
N PHE A 74 27.90 -17.41 -20.12
CA PHE A 74 27.16 -16.29 -20.69
C PHE A 74 25.69 -16.30 -20.28
N ALA A 75 25.01 -17.46 -20.38
CA ALA A 75 23.61 -17.60 -19.97
C ALA A 75 23.42 -17.32 -18.48
N TYR A 76 24.27 -17.88 -17.61
CA TYR A 76 24.15 -17.66 -16.16
C TYR A 76 24.35 -16.18 -15.80
N ILE A 77 25.39 -15.54 -16.35
CA ILE A 77 25.72 -14.14 -16.05
C ILE A 77 24.60 -13.20 -16.52
N LEU A 78 24.09 -13.37 -17.75
CA LEU A 78 23.01 -12.53 -18.26
C LEU A 78 21.70 -12.74 -17.51
N LEU A 79 21.36 -13.98 -17.11
CA LEU A 79 20.19 -14.25 -16.27
C LEU A 79 20.32 -13.53 -14.92
N ALA A 80 21.50 -13.55 -14.29
CA ALA A 80 21.73 -12.88 -13.02
C ALA A 80 21.65 -11.35 -13.17
N LYS A 81 22.29 -10.79 -14.19
CA LYS A 81 22.25 -9.34 -14.48
C LYS A 81 20.87 -8.85 -14.90
N SER A 82 20.07 -9.66 -15.61
CA SER A 82 18.68 -9.31 -15.95
C SER A 82 17.83 -9.10 -14.69
N ARG A 83 18.01 -9.95 -13.65
CA ARG A 83 17.35 -9.77 -12.34
C ARG A 83 17.84 -8.54 -11.60
N GLU A 84 19.14 -8.25 -11.67
CA GLU A 84 19.73 -7.03 -11.12
C GLU A 84 19.13 -5.78 -11.80
N LEU A 85 19.08 -5.77 -13.13
CA LEU A 85 18.46 -4.71 -13.93
C LEU A 85 16.97 -4.52 -13.60
N THR A 86 16.23 -5.61 -13.40
CA THR A 86 14.83 -5.56 -12.96
C THR A 86 14.69 -4.87 -11.60
N THR A 87 15.62 -5.14 -10.68
CA THR A 87 15.65 -4.48 -9.36
C THR A 87 16.01 -3.00 -9.47
N MET A 88 16.87 -2.64 -10.43
CA MET A 88 17.21 -1.26 -10.78
C MET A 88 16.13 -0.55 -11.61
N LYS A 89 15.03 -1.23 -11.96
CA LYS A 89 13.92 -0.74 -12.79
C LYS A 89 14.30 -0.43 -14.24
N ASP A 90 15.38 -1.02 -14.75
CA ASP A 90 15.70 -0.99 -16.17
C ASP A 90 15.12 -2.23 -16.87
N PHE A 91 13.81 -2.17 -17.12
CA PHE A 91 13.05 -3.31 -17.66
C PHE A 91 13.42 -3.61 -19.12
N LYS A 92 13.77 -2.57 -19.90
CA LYS A 92 14.15 -2.72 -21.30
C LYS A 92 15.43 -3.53 -21.44
N LEU A 93 16.51 -3.13 -20.76
CA LEU A 93 17.77 -3.89 -20.80
C LEU A 93 17.60 -5.29 -20.19
N ALA A 94 16.78 -5.43 -19.14
CA ALA A 94 16.52 -6.74 -18.54
C ALA A 94 15.89 -7.73 -19.54
N THR A 95 14.93 -7.30 -20.36
CA THR A 95 14.31 -8.14 -21.40
C THR A 95 15.23 -8.38 -22.60
N GLU A 96 16.05 -7.41 -22.98
CA GLU A 96 17.09 -7.58 -24.01
C GLU A 96 18.10 -8.66 -23.62
N PHE A 97 18.48 -8.73 -22.33
CA PHE A 97 19.37 -9.78 -21.81
C PHE A 97 18.75 -11.17 -21.91
N LEU A 98 17.46 -11.33 -21.59
CA LEU A 98 16.78 -12.63 -21.76
C LEU A 98 16.72 -13.05 -23.22
N THR A 99 16.46 -12.09 -24.12
CA THR A 99 16.45 -12.32 -25.57
C THR A 99 17.83 -12.71 -26.10
N ALA A 100 18.90 -12.09 -25.57
CA ALA A 100 20.27 -12.45 -25.91
C ALA A 100 20.64 -13.88 -25.48
N VAL A 101 20.18 -14.32 -24.29
CA VAL A 101 20.35 -15.71 -23.83
C VAL A 101 19.60 -16.68 -24.73
N GLU A 102 18.37 -16.35 -25.13
CA GLU A 102 17.59 -17.17 -26.05
C GLU A 102 18.29 -17.33 -27.41
N ASN A 103 18.74 -16.22 -28.00
CA ASN A 103 19.42 -16.22 -29.29
C ASN A 103 20.70 -17.05 -29.25
N GLU A 104 21.50 -16.92 -28.19
CA GLU A 104 22.74 -17.70 -28.04
C GLU A 104 22.46 -19.20 -27.85
N ALA A 105 21.41 -19.55 -27.10
CA ALA A 105 21.00 -20.93 -26.90
C ALA A 105 20.46 -21.58 -28.19
N ARG A 106 19.77 -20.81 -29.05
CA ARG A 106 19.30 -21.27 -30.38
C ARG A 106 20.44 -21.47 -31.37
N ASN A 107 21.46 -20.61 -31.32
CA ASN A 107 22.64 -20.68 -32.18
C ASN A 107 23.61 -21.80 -31.75
N SER A 108 23.52 -22.24 -30.50
CA SER A 108 24.30 -23.33 -29.94
C SER A 108 23.69 -24.70 -30.26
N SER A 109 24.50 -25.75 -30.31
CA SER A 109 24.06 -27.15 -30.56
C SER A 109 23.34 -27.79 -29.36
N VAL A 110 22.41 -27.07 -28.75
CA VAL A 110 21.60 -27.53 -27.60
C VAL A 110 20.51 -28.49 -28.10
N ASN A 111 20.26 -29.56 -27.35
CA ASN A 111 19.16 -30.49 -27.63
C ASN A 111 17.82 -29.74 -27.70
N SER A 112 17.01 -30.00 -28.73
CA SER A 112 15.71 -29.37 -28.96
C SER A 112 14.77 -29.43 -27.76
N GLY A 113 14.82 -30.51 -26.96
CA GLY A 113 14.04 -30.63 -25.73
C GLY A 113 14.50 -29.67 -24.63
N THR A 114 15.82 -29.54 -24.42
CA THR A 114 16.39 -28.59 -23.46
C THR A 114 16.16 -27.14 -23.90
N LEU A 115 16.28 -26.87 -25.21
CA LEU A 115 16.00 -25.57 -25.79
C LEU A 115 14.54 -25.15 -25.59
N TYR A 116 13.58 -26.07 -25.83
CA TYR A 116 12.16 -25.80 -25.55
C TYR A 116 11.92 -25.41 -24.09
N LYS A 117 12.49 -26.16 -23.14
CA LYS A 117 12.35 -25.88 -21.70
C LYS A 117 12.95 -24.52 -21.33
N LEU A 118 14.13 -24.20 -21.87
CA LEU A 118 14.79 -22.92 -21.63
C LEU A 118 13.96 -21.75 -22.17
N VAL A 119 13.53 -21.81 -23.44
CA VAL A 119 12.71 -20.74 -24.05
C VAL A 119 11.41 -20.52 -23.27
N ARG A 120 10.76 -21.60 -22.82
CA ARG A 120 9.55 -21.49 -21.98
C ARG A 120 9.83 -20.77 -20.67
N LEU A 121 10.90 -21.14 -19.97
CA LEU A 121 11.28 -20.46 -18.71
C LEU A 121 11.67 -18.99 -18.94
N LEU A 122 12.41 -18.69 -20.01
CA LEU A 122 12.75 -17.31 -20.38
C LEU A 122 11.50 -16.49 -20.68
N SER A 123 10.52 -17.05 -21.40
CA SER A 123 9.26 -16.36 -21.69
C SER A 123 8.48 -15.99 -20.42
N TRP A 124 8.53 -16.83 -19.39
CA TRP A 124 7.90 -16.56 -18.09
C TRP A 124 8.67 -15.54 -17.26
N GLU A 125 9.99 -15.51 -17.35
CA GLU A 125 10.79 -14.45 -16.73
C GLU A 125 10.58 -13.10 -17.44
N THR A 126 10.46 -13.08 -18.77
CA THR A 126 10.06 -11.88 -19.53
C THR A 126 8.68 -11.40 -19.09
N LEU A 127 7.70 -12.31 -18.97
CA LEU A 127 6.36 -11.99 -18.46
C LEU A 127 6.42 -11.42 -17.03
N LEU A 128 7.25 -12.01 -16.15
CA LEU A 128 7.44 -11.49 -14.79
C LEU A 128 7.98 -10.06 -14.80
N ILE A 129 8.98 -9.77 -15.63
CA ILE A 129 9.54 -8.41 -15.78
C ILE A 129 8.46 -7.43 -16.26
N GLN A 130 7.66 -7.80 -17.26
CA GLN A 130 6.56 -6.98 -17.77
C GLN A 130 5.49 -6.72 -16.70
N ILE A 131 5.17 -7.70 -15.85
CA ILE A 131 4.24 -7.50 -14.73
C ILE A 131 4.84 -6.54 -13.70
N ILE A 132 6.13 -6.66 -13.38
CA ILE A 132 6.82 -5.75 -12.44
C ILE A 132 6.85 -4.32 -13.00
N GLU A 133 7.15 -4.15 -14.29
CA GLU A 133 7.08 -2.87 -15.00
C GLU A 133 5.68 -2.27 -14.89
N PHE A 134 4.65 -3.04 -15.24
CA PHE A 134 3.24 -2.64 -15.13
C PHE A 134 2.87 -2.16 -13.72
N LEU A 135 3.27 -2.90 -12.68
CA LEU A 135 2.97 -2.54 -11.28
C LEU A 135 3.78 -1.35 -10.77
N THR A 136 4.96 -1.10 -11.35
CA THR A 136 5.87 0.00 -10.97
C THR A 136 5.46 1.32 -11.63
N GLU A 137 5.03 1.27 -12.88
CA GLU A 137 4.60 2.45 -13.65
C GLU A 137 3.12 2.81 -13.43
N TRP A 138 2.40 2.06 -12.60
CA TRP A 138 0.98 2.31 -12.32
C TRP A 138 0.72 3.74 -11.81
N PRO A 139 -0.31 4.45 -12.31
CA PRO A 139 -1.28 4.04 -13.34
C PRO A 139 -0.83 4.38 -14.79
N ASN A 140 0.33 5.00 -14.97
CA ASN A 140 0.79 5.59 -16.23
C ASN A 140 1.57 4.61 -17.13
N HIS A 141 1.34 3.30 -17.00
CA HIS A 141 2.06 2.28 -17.76
C HIS A 141 1.76 2.40 -19.26
N LYS A 142 2.71 2.00 -20.11
CA LYS A 142 2.56 2.00 -21.58
C LYS A 142 2.28 0.62 -22.18
N LEU A 143 2.31 -0.42 -21.36
CA LEU A 143 2.11 -1.80 -21.78
C LEU A 143 0.67 -2.05 -22.26
N ASN A 144 0.53 -2.93 -23.24
CA ASN A 144 -0.78 -3.41 -23.70
C ASN A 144 -1.35 -4.39 -22.67
N THR A 145 -2.37 -3.95 -21.95
CA THR A 145 -3.01 -4.72 -20.87
C THR A 145 -3.73 -5.96 -21.37
N GLY A 146 -4.25 -5.94 -22.61
CA GLY A 146 -4.94 -7.08 -23.21
C GLY A 146 -4.00 -8.24 -23.53
N THR A 147 -2.81 -7.94 -24.08
CA THR A 147 -1.79 -8.97 -24.33
C THR A 147 -1.23 -9.48 -23.02
N LEU A 148 -0.96 -8.59 -22.05
CA LEU A 148 -0.45 -8.97 -20.72
C LEU A 148 -1.43 -9.92 -20.00
N ALA A 149 -2.73 -9.63 -20.04
CA ALA A 149 -3.76 -10.50 -19.48
C ALA A 149 -3.80 -11.87 -20.19
N ALA A 150 -3.72 -11.88 -21.52
CA ALA A 150 -3.69 -13.12 -22.29
C ALA A 150 -2.47 -13.98 -21.93
N ASP A 151 -1.29 -13.39 -21.83
CA ASP A 151 -0.04 -14.09 -21.48
C ASP A 151 -0.08 -14.64 -20.04
N CYS A 152 -0.65 -13.88 -19.10
CA CYS A 152 -0.91 -14.36 -17.73
C CYS A 152 -1.85 -15.58 -17.72
N LYS A 153 -2.96 -15.53 -18.48
CA LYS A 153 -3.90 -16.66 -18.62
C LYS A 153 -3.21 -17.88 -19.23
N GLN A 154 -2.40 -17.70 -20.27
CA GLN A 154 -1.65 -18.79 -20.89
C GLN A 154 -0.62 -19.41 -19.94
N CYS A 155 0.06 -18.59 -19.13
CA CYS A 155 0.99 -19.08 -18.11
C CYS A 155 0.28 -19.97 -17.07
N LEU A 156 -0.90 -19.55 -16.60
CA LEU A 156 -1.68 -20.29 -15.61
C LEU A 156 -2.33 -21.55 -16.19
N LEU A 157 -2.77 -21.53 -17.46
CA LEU A 157 -3.29 -22.72 -18.16
C LEU A 157 -2.23 -23.82 -18.33
N ALA A 158 -0.95 -23.48 -18.41
CA ALA A 158 0.14 -24.46 -18.51
C ALA A 158 0.18 -25.45 -17.32
N LEU A 159 -0.40 -25.07 -16.18
CA LEU A 159 -0.54 -25.94 -14.99
C LEU A 159 -1.58 -27.03 -15.21
N GLN A 160 -2.65 -26.73 -15.93
CA GLN A 160 -3.78 -27.63 -16.18
C GLN A 160 -3.49 -28.58 -17.34
N SER A 161 -2.66 -28.16 -18.29
CA SER A 161 -2.35 -28.94 -19.49
C SER A 161 -1.37 -30.09 -19.27
N GLY A 162 -0.86 -30.31 -18.04
CA GLY A 162 0.09 -31.38 -17.75
C GLY A 162 1.43 -31.22 -18.48
N ASP A 163 1.84 -29.98 -18.77
CA ASP A 163 3.09 -29.68 -19.47
C ASP A 163 4.31 -30.18 -18.66
N SER A 164 5.36 -30.59 -19.37
CA SER A 164 6.61 -31.07 -18.76
C SER A 164 7.40 -29.98 -18.03
N VAL A 165 7.03 -28.71 -18.25
CA VAL A 165 7.62 -27.53 -17.63
C VAL A 165 6.53 -26.78 -16.86
N ILE A 166 6.80 -26.49 -15.60
CA ILE A 166 5.86 -25.83 -14.70
C ILE A 166 6.41 -24.44 -14.35
N PRO A 167 5.59 -23.37 -14.41
CA PRO A 167 6.03 -22.04 -14.01
C PRO A 167 6.38 -21.99 -12.53
N ARG A 168 7.38 -21.16 -12.20
CA ARG A 168 7.80 -20.94 -10.82
C ARG A 168 6.68 -20.27 -10.02
N LEU A 169 6.60 -20.57 -8.72
CA LEU A 169 5.59 -20.00 -7.82
C LEU A 169 5.52 -18.48 -7.90
N GLU A 170 6.67 -17.81 -7.88
CA GLU A 170 6.71 -16.34 -8.00
C GLU A 170 6.02 -15.83 -9.28
N VAL A 171 6.26 -16.45 -10.44
CA VAL A 171 5.62 -16.05 -11.71
C VAL A 171 4.10 -16.23 -11.62
N MET A 172 3.67 -17.37 -11.07
CA MET A 172 2.25 -17.69 -10.91
C MET A 172 1.53 -16.67 -10.01
N GLU A 173 2.13 -16.31 -8.88
CA GLU A 173 1.60 -15.31 -7.95
C GLU A 173 1.47 -13.93 -8.63
N HIS A 174 2.48 -13.53 -9.42
CA HIS A 174 2.46 -12.27 -10.16
C HIS A 174 1.41 -12.28 -11.29
N CYS A 175 1.19 -13.41 -11.96
CA CYS A 175 0.13 -13.53 -12.96
C CYS A 175 -1.26 -13.36 -12.33
N ALA A 176 -1.52 -14.02 -11.19
CA ALA A 176 -2.80 -13.94 -10.50
C ALA A 176 -3.11 -12.52 -10.00
N ILE A 177 -2.13 -11.83 -9.40
CA ILE A 177 -2.33 -10.45 -8.94
C ILE A 177 -2.46 -9.46 -10.12
N CYS A 178 -1.73 -9.68 -11.21
CA CYS A 178 -1.85 -8.87 -12.41
C CYS A 178 -3.28 -8.96 -12.98
N LEU A 179 -3.81 -10.17 -13.14
CA LEU A 179 -5.19 -10.39 -13.58
C LEU A 179 -6.21 -9.75 -12.64
N LEU A 180 -5.97 -9.80 -11.33
CA LEU A 180 -6.84 -9.16 -10.34
C LEU A 180 -6.86 -7.64 -10.51
N ASN A 181 -5.68 -7.05 -10.73
CA ASN A 181 -5.52 -5.61 -10.98
C ASN A 181 -6.06 -5.17 -12.34
N LEU A 182 -6.10 -6.07 -13.33
CA LEU A 182 -6.66 -5.81 -14.66
C LEU A 182 -8.18 -6.00 -14.73
N GLY A 183 -8.84 -6.42 -13.64
CA GLY A 183 -10.28 -6.64 -13.61
C GLY A 183 -10.74 -7.98 -14.19
N GLU A 184 -9.82 -8.92 -14.43
CA GLU A 184 -10.09 -10.25 -15.01
C GLU A 184 -10.64 -11.22 -13.94
N TRP A 185 -11.64 -10.77 -13.20
CA TRP A 185 -12.15 -11.46 -12.02
C TRP A 185 -12.84 -12.79 -12.35
N GLU A 186 -13.57 -12.86 -13.46
CA GLU A 186 -14.26 -14.09 -13.91
C GLU A 186 -13.30 -15.25 -14.19
N TYR A 187 -12.11 -14.95 -14.71
CA TYR A 187 -11.10 -15.97 -14.95
C TYR A 187 -10.51 -16.49 -13.63
N LEU A 188 -10.21 -15.58 -12.70
CA LEU A 188 -9.61 -15.92 -11.40
C LEU A 188 -10.52 -16.80 -10.53
N THR A 189 -11.84 -16.59 -10.61
CA THR A 189 -12.82 -17.39 -9.85
C THR A 189 -12.93 -18.83 -10.33
N GLY A 190 -12.56 -19.10 -11.59
CA GLY A 190 -12.53 -20.43 -12.20
C GLY A 190 -11.21 -21.19 -12.03
N LEU A 191 -10.18 -20.60 -11.42
CA LEU A 191 -8.89 -21.26 -11.20
C LEU A 191 -8.97 -22.36 -10.14
N GLU A 192 -8.18 -23.42 -10.31
CA GLU A 192 -8.03 -24.47 -9.31
C GLU A 192 -7.39 -23.92 -8.03
N LYS A 193 -8.09 -24.08 -6.91
CA LYS A 193 -7.72 -23.59 -5.58
C LYS A 193 -6.61 -24.42 -4.90
N ARG A 194 -5.71 -25.04 -5.68
CA ARG A 194 -4.63 -25.89 -5.14
C ARG A 194 -3.55 -25.09 -4.41
N TRP A 195 -3.39 -23.82 -4.76
CA TRP A 195 -2.34 -22.95 -4.24
C TRP A 195 -2.93 -21.82 -3.39
N ASN A 196 -2.36 -21.61 -2.21
CA ASN A 196 -2.84 -20.63 -1.22
C ASN A 196 -3.01 -19.22 -1.81
N TYR A 197 -2.07 -18.78 -2.65
CA TYR A 197 -2.15 -17.46 -3.28
C TYR A 197 -3.35 -17.31 -4.22
N PHE A 198 -3.74 -18.38 -4.91
CA PHE A 198 -4.91 -18.39 -5.81
C PHE A 198 -6.21 -18.40 -5.03
N GLU A 199 -6.25 -19.04 -3.85
CA GLU A 199 -7.43 -18.98 -2.98
C GLU A 199 -7.72 -17.54 -2.54
N ILE A 200 -6.70 -16.78 -2.12
CA ILE A 200 -6.85 -15.37 -1.75
C ILE A 200 -7.28 -14.55 -2.97
N ALA A 201 -6.59 -14.70 -4.10
CA ALA A 201 -6.90 -13.96 -5.33
C ALA A 201 -8.35 -14.22 -5.81
N ALA A 202 -8.77 -15.49 -5.83
CA ALA A 202 -10.12 -15.88 -6.23
C ALA A 202 -11.17 -15.36 -5.24
N ALA A 203 -10.93 -15.44 -3.94
CA ALA A 203 -11.86 -14.95 -2.92
C ALA A 203 -12.07 -13.42 -3.01
N VAL A 204 -11.00 -12.66 -3.26
CA VAL A 204 -11.10 -11.22 -3.52
C VAL A 204 -11.82 -10.96 -4.85
N ALA A 205 -11.51 -11.71 -5.92
CA ALA A 205 -12.18 -11.59 -7.21
C ALA A 205 -13.70 -11.86 -7.12
N TYR A 206 -14.13 -12.86 -6.36
CA TYR A 206 -15.56 -13.11 -6.08
C TYR A 206 -16.23 -11.90 -5.41
N ALA A 207 -15.60 -11.32 -4.39
CA ALA A 207 -16.12 -10.14 -3.72
C ALA A 207 -16.17 -8.91 -4.65
N CYS A 208 -15.17 -8.73 -5.53
CA CYS A 208 -15.20 -7.68 -6.56
C CYS A 208 -16.37 -7.86 -7.52
N LEU A 209 -16.60 -9.09 -8.03
CA LEU A 209 -17.73 -9.41 -8.92
C LEU A 209 -19.08 -9.13 -8.26
N ASP A 210 -19.26 -9.54 -7.01
CA ASP A 210 -20.50 -9.31 -6.26
C ASP A 210 -20.77 -7.80 -6.07
N ILE A 211 -19.73 -7.03 -5.72
CA ILE A 211 -19.85 -5.57 -5.57
C ILE A 211 -20.18 -4.91 -6.91
N ALA A 212 -19.50 -5.29 -7.99
CA ALA A 212 -19.76 -4.75 -9.33
C ALA A 212 -21.18 -5.09 -9.81
N LYS A 213 -21.65 -6.32 -9.59
CA LYS A 213 -22.97 -6.80 -10.02
C LYS A 213 -24.12 -6.21 -9.21
N TYR A 214 -23.95 -6.09 -7.90
CA TYR A 214 -25.02 -5.65 -6.99
C TYR A 214 -24.87 -4.22 -6.48
N LYS A 215 -23.88 -3.47 -6.98
CA LYS A 215 -23.55 -2.10 -6.55
C LYS A 215 -23.39 -1.98 -5.02
N GLY A 216 -22.87 -3.02 -4.38
CA GLY A 216 -22.69 -3.07 -2.92
C GLY A 216 -23.98 -3.17 -2.09
N ASN A 217 -25.13 -3.52 -2.69
CA ASN A 217 -26.41 -3.61 -1.97
C ASN A 217 -26.73 -5.01 -1.42
N LYS A 218 -25.96 -6.04 -1.80
CA LYS A 218 -26.12 -7.42 -1.32
C LYS A 218 -24.83 -7.91 -0.67
N LYS A 219 -24.99 -8.75 0.36
CA LYS A 219 -23.87 -9.40 1.04
C LYS A 219 -23.00 -10.16 0.03
N VAL A 220 -21.69 -10.05 0.23
CA VAL A 220 -20.66 -10.72 -0.59
C VAL A 220 -20.38 -12.12 -0.06
N SER A 221 -19.71 -12.94 -0.87
CA SER A 221 -19.16 -14.22 -0.41
C SER A 221 -18.31 -14.06 0.85
N ARG A 222 -18.43 -15.03 1.77
CA ARG A 222 -17.66 -15.07 3.02
C ARG A 222 -16.26 -15.64 2.85
N ASP A 223 -15.93 -16.19 1.68
CA ASP A 223 -14.65 -16.86 1.44
C ASP A 223 -13.45 -15.97 1.81
N ALA A 224 -13.46 -14.69 1.41
CA ALA A 224 -12.37 -13.77 1.72
C ALA A 224 -12.24 -13.50 3.22
N TRP A 225 -13.38 -13.42 3.92
CA TRP A 225 -13.41 -13.25 5.38
C TRP A 225 -12.84 -14.48 6.09
N ASP A 226 -13.30 -15.67 5.69
CA ASP A 226 -12.94 -16.93 6.32
C ASP A 226 -11.46 -17.30 6.07
N ILE A 227 -10.88 -16.85 4.95
CA ILE A 227 -9.44 -17.00 4.65
C ILE A 227 -8.59 -15.99 5.44
N VAL A 228 -9.02 -14.72 5.53
CA VAL A 228 -8.19 -13.64 6.09
C VAL A 228 -8.24 -13.61 7.62
N LEU A 229 -9.40 -13.85 8.25
CA LEU A 229 -9.56 -13.80 9.70
C LEU A 229 -8.57 -14.70 10.46
N PRO A 230 -8.36 -15.99 10.11
CA PRO A 230 -7.43 -16.88 10.81
C PRO A 230 -5.97 -16.42 10.77
N ILE A 231 -5.55 -15.63 9.78
CA ILE A 231 -4.16 -15.11 9.64
C ILE A 231 -3.79 -14.20 10.82
N PHE A 232 -4.79 -13.55 11.43
CA PHE A 232 -4.64 -12.68 12.59
C PHE A 232 -4.99 -13.39 13.91
N GLY A 233 -5.36 -14.67 13.86
CA GLY A 233 -5.67 -15.48 15.02
C GLY A 233 -4.42 -15.89 15.81
N PRO A 234 -4.61 -16.63 16.92
CA PRO A 234 -3.48 -17.17 17.65
C PRO A 234 -2.72 -18.12 16.73
N SER A 235 -1.39 -17.96 16.67
CA SER A 235 -0.52 -18.97 16.05
C SER A 235 -0.90 -20.32 16.64
N PRO A 236 -1.00 -21.41 15.84
CA PRO A 236 -1.35 -22.72 16.37
C PRO A 236 -0.38 -23.04 17.51
N GLN A 237 -0.84 -22.83 18.74
CA GLN A 237 -0.08 -23.17 19.92
C GLN A 237 0.09 -24.67 19.84
N GLN A 238 1.34 -25.13 19.83
CA GLN A 238 1.68 -26.48 20.21
C GLN A 238 0.88 -26.80 21.47
N LYS A 239 -0.17 -27.62 21.37
CA LYS A 239 -0.87 -28.12 22.54
C LYS A 239 0.17 -28.85 23.38
N ARG A 240 0.63 -28.22 24.46
CA ARG A 240 1.39 -28.91 25.50
C ARG A 240 0.47 -29.96 26.08
N THR A 241 0.76 -31.23 25.80
CA THR A 241 0.14 -32.35 26.50
C THR A 241 0.64 -32.38 27.94
N ALA A 242 -0.16 -32.92 28.85
CA ALA A 242 0.11 -32.98 30.28
C ALA A 242 1.37 -33.81 30.67
N SER A 243 2.12 -34.37 29.71
CA SER A 243 3.36 -35.12 29.94
C SER A 243 4.65 -34.30 29.71
N GLY A 244 4.56 -32.98 29.49
CA GLY A 244 5.75 -32.12 29.33
C GLY A 244 6.61 -32.40 28.10
N THR A 245 6.09 -33.17 27.14
CA THR A 245 6.82 -33.54 25.91
C THR A 245 6.30 -32.72 24.74
N THR A 246 7.16 -31.87 24.18
CA THR A 246 6.84 -31.06 22.99
C THR A 246 6.81 -31.96 21.76
N THR A 247 5.63 -32.35 21.27
CA THR A 247 5.52 -32.97 19.95
C THR A 247 5.67 -31.89 18.89
N LEU A 248 6.77 -31.93 18.14
CA LEU A 248 6.92 -31.18 16.89
C LEU A 248 5.84 -31.68 15.93
N ILE A 249 4.76 -30.91 15.76
CA ILE A 249 3.74 -31.21 14.77
C ILE A 249 4.42 -31.14 13.40
N HIS A 250 4.49 -32.29 12.73
CA HIS A 250 4.98 -32.43 11.37
C HIS A 250 4.17 -31.51 10.44
N ARG A 251 4.87 -30.70 9.64
CA ARG A 251 4.36 -29.59 8.83
C ARG A 251 3.39 -29.99 7.70
N ASP A 252 3.05 -31.28 7.58
CA ASP A 252 2.40 -31.89 6.40
C ASP A 252 1.05 -32.56 6.70
N SER A 253 0.33 -32.18 7.77
CA SER A 253 -1.07 -32.62 7.93
C SER A 253 -2.02 -31.71 7.12
N PRO A 254 -2.82 -32.25 6.19
CA PRO A 254 -3.64 -31.46 5.25
C PRO A 254 -4.98 -30.97 5.85
N ASN A 255 -5.18 -31.07 7.17
CA ASN A 255 -6.42 -30.66 7.81
C ASN A 255 -6.13 -29.79 9.05
N ASN A 256 -6.51 -28.52 8.94
CA ASN A 256 -6.52 -27.43 9.92
C ASN A 256 -5.22 -26.62 10.15
N SER A 257 -5.31 -25.34 9.74
CA SER A 257 -4.89 -24.13 10.48
C SER A 257 -3.54 -23.45 10.24
N SER A 258 -2.86 -23.61 9.09
CA SER A 258 -1.80 -22.66 8.68
C SER A 258 -1.35 -22.72 7.21
N THR A 259 -2.26 -22.84 6.23
CA THR A 259 -1.88 -22.70 4.81
C THR A 259 -1.51 -21.25 4.47
N HIS A 260 -2.30 -20.29 4.97
CA HIS A 260 -2.09 -18.87 4.71
C HIS A 260 -1.20 -18.24 5.78
N THR A 261 -0.12 -17.57 5.35
CA THR A 261 0.80 -16.88 6.27
C THR A 261 0.61 -15.37 6.19
N ARG A 262 0.95 -14.67 7.28
CA ARG A 262 0.96 -13.20 7.31
C ARG A 262 1.87 -12.62 6.24
N ALA A 263 3.02 -13.25 5.98
CA ALA A 263 3.96 -12.83 4.94
C ALA A 263 3.33 -12.91 3.53
N THR A 264 2.60 -14.00 3.24
CA THR A 264 1.89 -14.17 1.96
C THR A 264 0.82 -13.08 1.78
N LEU A 265 0.04 -12.80 2.82
CA LEU A 265 -0.96 -11.73 2.78
C LEU A 265 -0.30 -10.36 2.57
N THR A 266 0.73 -10.01 3.35
CA THR A 266 1.44 -8.74 3.20
C THR A 266 1.99 -8.56 1.78
N LEU A 267 2.58 -9.61 1.19
CA LEU A 267 3.10 -9.55 -0.18
C LEU A 267 1.99 -9.40 -1.22
N PHE A 268 0.85 -10.08 -1.02
CA PHE A 268 -0.34 -9.94 -1.86
C PHE A 268 -0.87 -8.50 -1.83
N LEU A 269 -1.06 -7.95 -0.63
CA LEU A 269 -1.52 -6.57 -0.43
C LEU A 269 -0.56 -5.55 -1.05
N ALA A 270 0.76 -5.77 -0.91
CA ALA A 270 1.81 -4.90 -1.45
C ALA A 270 1.72 -4.69 -2.98
N ARG A 271 1.10 -5.62 -3.68
CA ARG A 271 1.01 -5.67 -5.15
C ARG A 271 -0.37 -5.29 -5.70
N LEU A 272 -1.36 -5.03 -4.84
CA LEU A 272 -2.68 -4.56 -5.28
C LEU A 272 -2.61 -3.11 -5.79
N ARG A 273 -3.33 -2.85 -6.89
CA ARG A 273 -3.38 -1.55 -7.58
C ARG A 273 -4.80 -1.17 -8.02
N ASP A 274 -5.66 -2.15 -8.32
CA ASP A 274 -7.04 -1.87 -8.75
C ASP A 274 -7.88 -1.23 -7.64
N SER A 275 -8.63 -0.18 -7.98
CA SER A 275 -9.44 0.60 -7.03
C SER A 275 -10.54 -0.24 -6.39
N THR A 276 -11.19 -1.13 -7.16
CA THR A 276 -12.26 -1.99 -6.64
C THR A 276 -11.70 -3.03 -5.68
N ALA A 277 -10.65 -3.74 -6.09
CA ALA A 277 -9.97 -4.73 -5.25
C ALA A 277 -9.40 -4.10 -3.97
N LEU A 278 -8.81 -2.91 -4.06
CA LEU A 278 -8.37 -2.15 -2.88
C LEU A 278 -9.55 -1.81 -1.96
N ALA A 279 -10.66 -1.31 -2.50
CA ALA A 279 -11.85 -0.99 -1.70
C ALA A 279 -12.43 -2.23 -1.00
N VAL A 280 -12.48 -3.38 -1.67
CA VAL A 280 -12.90 -4.67 -1.08
C VAL A 280 -12.03 -5.02 0.11
N VAL A 281 -10.71 -5.03 -0.07
CA VAL A 281 -9.79 -5.50 0.98
C VAL A 281 -9.67 -4.48 2.12
N ILE A 282 -9.71 -3.17 1.83
CA ILE A 282 -9.78 -2.12 2.85
C ILE A 282 -11.06 -2.28 3.68
N SER A 283 -12.22 -2.48 3.05
CA SER A 283 -13.49 -2.69 3.77
C SER A 283 -13.48 -3.96 4.63
N LEU A 284 -12.85 -5.04 4.13
CA LEU A 284 -12.68 -6.29 4.86
C LEU A 284 -11.83 -6.09 6.13
N LEU A 285 -10.64 -5.51 5.98
CA LEU A 285 -9.71 -5.29 7.10
C LEU A 285 -10.26 -4.28 8.11
N ALA A 286 -10.90 -3.21 7.65
CA ALA A 286 -11.55 -2.22 8.51
C ALA A 286 -12.73 -2.84 9.28
N ARG A 287 -13.55 -3.68 8.64
CA ARG A 287 -14.61 -4.41 9.35
C ARG A 287 -14.03 -5.39 10.38
N LEU A 288 -12.99 -6.15 10.03
CA LEU A 288 -12.31 -7.04 10.96
C LEU A 288 -11.80 -6.25 12.18
N HIS A 289 -11.15 -5.11 11.94
CA HIS A 289 -10.69 -4.23 13.01
C HIS A 289 -11.84 -3.77 13.91
N ASN A 290 -12.96 -3.33 13.33
CA ASN A 290 -14.14 -2.88 14.09
C ASN A 290 -14.74 -3.99 14.96
N VAL A 291 -14.97 -5.17 14.38
CA VAL A 291 -15.60 -6.30 15.07
C VAL A 291 -14.71 -6.88 16.16
N LEU A 292 -13.39 -6.91 15.95
CA LEU A 292 -12.48 -7.43 16.97
C LEU A 292 -12.24 -6.45 18.12
N ARG A 293 -12.39 -5.14 17.88
CA ARG A 293 -12.27 -4.11 18.91
C ARG A 293 -13.53 -3.96 19.76
N ASP A 294 -14.71 -4.12 19.15
CA ASP A 294 -16.03 -4.05 19.80
C ASP A 294 -16.28 -2.75 20.60
N GLU A 295 -15.82 -1.61 20.06
CA GLU A 295 -16.00 -0.28 20.65
C GLU A 295 -16.70 0.67 19.64
N PRO A 296 -18.03 0.86 19.72
CA PRO A 296 -18.78 1.67 18.75
C PRO A 296 -18.31 3.12 18.62
N SER A 297 -17.76 3.70 19.69
CA SER A 297 -17.23 5.07 19.70
C SER A 297 -15.98 5.24 18.83
N LEU A 298 -15.32 4.13 18.49
CA LEU A 298 -14.04 4.06 17.79
C LEU A 298 -14.13 3.25 16.48
N GLU A 299 -15.34 3.04 15.98
CA GLU A 299 -15.58 2.32 14.72
C GLU A 299 -14.98 3.08 13.52
N LEU A 300 -14.29 2.38 12.62
CA LEU A 300 -13.79 2.95 11.36
C LEU A 300 -14.93 3.06 10.34
N SER A 301 -15.15 4.24 9.78
CA SER A 301 -16.18 4.47 8.76
C SER A 301 -15.63 4.14 7.37
N VAL A 302 -16.06 3.01 6.80
CA VAL A 302 -15.59 2.54 5.50
C VAL A 302 -16.77 2.15 4.60
N ASP A 303 -16.62 2.41 3.31
CA ASP A 303 -17.55 1.91 2.29
C ASP A 303 -17.61 0.37 2.34
N TYR A 304 -18.76 -0.21 2.02
CA TYR A 304 -18.97 -1.66 1.98
C TYR A 304 -18.81 -2.41 3.32
N ALA A 305 -18.68 -1.73 4.47
CA ALA A 305 -18.59 -2.37 5.78
C ALA A 305 -19.72 -3.38 6.07
N GLY A 306 -20.94 -3.05 5.61
CA GLY A 306 -22.14 -3.88 5.81
C GLY A 306 -22.18 -5.17 4.98
N LEU A 307 -21.23 -5.36 4.05
CA LEU A 307 -21.15 -6.58 3.23
C LEU A 307 -20.58 -7.76 4.00
N TRP A 308 -19.80 -7.47 5.04
CA TRP A 308 -19.03 -8.43 5.82
C TRP A 308 -19.76 -8.86 7.11
N PRO A 309 -19.38 -10.00 7.71
CA PRO A 309 -19.89 -10.42 9.01
C PRO A 309 -19.80 -9.34 10.10
N ALA A 310 -20.78 -9.35 11.01
CA ALA A 310 -20.87 -8.39 12.11
C ALA A 310 -20.36 -8.92 13.46
N VAL A 311 -20.14 -10.23 13.55
CA VAL A 311 -19.74 -10.89 14.81
C VAL A 311 -18.67 -11.92 14.49
N VAL A 312 -17.64 -11.98 15.35
CA VAL A 312 -16.59 -13.00 15.33
C VAL A 312 -16.64 -13.79 16.63
N SER A 313 -16.60 -15.11 16.52
CA SER A 313 -16.46 -15.98 17.69
C SER A 313 -15.05 -15.83 18.26
N ASN A 314 -14.92 -15.70 19.59
CA ASN A 314 -13.63 -15.57 20.28
C ASN A 314 -12.78 -14.37 19.80
N ALA A 315 -13.39 -13.19 19.62
CA ALA A 315 -12.70 -11.97 19.17
C ALA A 315 -11.40 -11.66 19.95
N ASN A 316 -11.39 -11.87 21.27
CA ASN A 316 -10.21 -11.65 22.12
C ASN A 316 -8.99 -12.53 21.81
N SER A 317 -9.16 -13.60 21.02
CA SER A 317 -8.04 -14.47 20.62
C SER A 317 -7.23 -13.91 19.43
N TYR A 318 -7.77 -12.91 18.74
CA TYR A 318 -7.17 -12.31 17.55
C TYR A 318 -6.37 -11.06 17.90
N ASN A 319 -5.33 -10.78 17.10
CA ASN A 319 -4.50 -9.60 17.29
C ASN A 319 -5.05 -8.40 16.49
N VAL A 320 -5.86 -7.57 17.16
CA VAL A 320 -6.43 -6.31 16.59
C VAL A 320 -5.34 -5.38 16.06
N ARG A 321 -4.20 -5.27 16.77
CA ARG A 321 -3.09 -4.40 16.36
C ARG A 321 -2.51 -4.83 15.02
N SER A 322 -2.32 -6.13 14.81
CA SER A 322 -1.81 -6.65 13.53
C SER A 322 -2.79 -6.41 12.37
N VAL A 323 -4.09 -6.43 12.62
CA VAL A 323 -5.10 -6.02 11.61
C VAL A 323 -4.96 -4.54 11.29
N GLY A 324 -4.83 -3.69 12.31
CA GLY A 324 -4.62 -2.25 12.15
C GLY A 324 -3.32 -1.92 11.39
N GLU A 325 -2.24 -2.63 11.64
CA GLU A 325 -0.97 -2.49 10.91
C GLU A 325 -1.11 -2.87 9.44
N ALA A 326 -1.75 -4.01 9.14
CA ALA A 326 -2.01 -4.45 7.76
C ALA A 326 -2.91 -3.45 7.02
N LEU A 327 -3.96 -2.95 7.68
CA LEU A 327 -4.85 -1.92 7.13
C LEU A 327 -4.09 -0.61 6.88
N SER A 328 -3.25 -0.17 7.81
CA SER A 328 -2.45 1.05 7.66
C SER A 328 -1.48 0.94 6.48
N GLN A 329 -0.80 -0.20 6.31
CA GLN A 329 0.12 -0.41 5.18
C GLN A 329 -0.64 -0.40 3.84
N LEU A 330 -1.79 -1.06 3.78
CA LEU A 330 -2.64 -1.08 2.60
C LEU A 330 -3.16 0.33 2.24
N LEU A 331 -3.62 1.10 3.23
CA LEU A 331 -4.10 2.47 3.02
C LEU A 331 -3.00 3.41 2.55
N LEU A 332 -1.81 3.34 3.13
CA LEU A 332 -0.65 4.15 2.70
C LEU A 332 -0.33 3.90 1.23
N GLN A 333 -0.31 2.63 0.81
CA GLN A 333 -0.09 2.26 -0.59
C GLN A 333 -1.25 2.70 -1.48
N ALA A 334 -2.50 2.49 -1.06
CA ALA A 334 -3.67 2.87 -1.83
C ALA A 334 -3.72 4.39 -2.07
N LEU A 335 -3.39 5.19 -1.06
CA LEU A 335 -3.30 6.65 -1.14
C LEU A 335 -2.09 7.14 -1.95
N GLN A 336 -1.01 6.34 -2.06
CA GLN A 336 0.09 6.65 -2.97
C GLN A 336 -0.37 6.66 -4.43
N PHE A 337 -1.24 5.73 -4.81
CA PHE A 337 -1.75 5.61 -6.18
C PHE A 337 -3.04 6.40 -6.42
N HIS A 338 -3.84 6.61 -5.38
CA HIS A 338 -5.11 7.34 -5.44
C HIS A 338 -5.19 8.41 -4.34
N PRO A 339 -4.34 9.46 -4.40
CA PRO A 339 -4.23 10.46 -3.33
C PRO A 339 -5.50 11.30 -3.13
N THR A 340 -6.38 11.35 -4.13
CA THR A 340 -7.65 12.10 -4.09
C THR A 340 -8.83 11.25 -3.63
N ASN A 341 -8.62 10.02 -3.16
CA ASN A 341 -9.71 9.18 -2.67
C ASN A 341 -10.14 9.62 -1.24
N VAL A 342 -11.23 10.39 -1.18
CA VAL A 342 -11.78 10.97 0.06
C VAL A 342 -12.17 9.90 1.08
N SER A 343 -12.80 8.80 0.66
CA SER A 343 -13.20 7.72 1.55
C SER A 343 -11.97 7.09 2.24
N TRP A 344 -10.89 6.87 1.50
CA TRP A 344 -9.67 6.27 2.06
C TRP A 344 -8.91 7.22 2.98
N LEU A 345 -8.89 8.52 2.67
CA LEU A 345 -8.35 9.54 3.57
C LEU A 345 -9.14 9.57 4.90
N LYS A 346 -10.47 9.48 4.86
CA LYS A 346 -11.31 9.38 6.06
C LYS A 346 -10.97 8.14 6.89
N VAL A 347 -10.89 6.96 6.28
CA VAL A 347 -10.53 5.70 6.98
C VAL A 347 -9.14 5.79 7.60
N MET A 348 -8.17 6.40 6.91
CA MET A 348 -6.82 6.60 7.45
C MET A 348 -6.82 7.59 8.63
N GLY A 349 -7.64 8.64 8.56
CA GLY A 349 -7.88 9.56 9.68
C GLY A 349 -8.52 8.86 10.88
N ASP A 350 -9.49 7.98 10.63
CA ASP A 350 -10.17 7.18 11.64
C ASP A 350 -9.21 6.19 12.33
N LEU A 351 -8.36 5.51 11.55
CA LEU A 351 -7.37 4.57 12.06
C LEU A 351 -6.34 5.28 12.93
N ASN A 352 -5.83 6.44 12.50
CA ASN A 352 -4.91 7.23 13.31
C ASN A 352 -5.55 7.77 14.59
N PHE A 353 -6.84 8.14 14.53
CA PHE A 353 -7.60 8.53 15.73
C PHE A 353 -7.63 7.39 16.75
N VAL A 354 -8.00 6.20 16.27
CA VAL A 354 -8.06 4.94 17.00
C VAL A 354 -6.75 4.56 17.67
N LEU A 355 -5.63 4.82 17.00
CA LEU A 355 -4.27 4.54 17.48
C LEU A 355 -3.72 5.64 18.42
N GLY A 356 -4.44 6.74 18.61
CA GLY A 356 -4.01 7.88 19.44
C GLY A 356 -3.09 8.87 18.72
N HIS A 357 -2.87 8.73 17.42
CA HIS A 357 -2.07 9.65 16.60
C HIS A 357 -2.92 10.85 16.15
N HIS A 358 -3.32 11.70 17.10
CA HIS A 358 -4.29 12.78 16.88
C HIS A 358 -3.87 13.81 15.81
N ALA A 359 -2.58 14.17 15.74
CA ALA A 359 -2.09 15.10 14.72
C ALA A 359 -2.17 14.53 13.30
N MET A 360 -1.84 13.24 13.14
CA MET A 360 -1.96 12.54 11.84
C MET A 360 -3.43 12.34 11.47
N SER A 361 -4.29 12.07 12.44
CA SER A 361 -5.73 12.01 12.22
C SER A 361 -6.29 13.33 11.66
N LEU A 362 -5.92 14.47 12.27
CA LEU A 362 -6.28 15.80 11.75
C LEU A 362 -5.75 16.05 10.34
N ARG A 363 -4.50 15.65 10.07
CA ARG A 363 -3.88 15.76 8.74
C ARG A 363 -4.74 15.08 7.68
N TYR A 364 -5.10 13.81 7.86
CA TYR A 364 -5.86 13.06 6.86
C TYR A 364 -7.30 13.58 6.68
N TYR A 365 -7.97 14.02 7.76
CA TYR A 365 -9.29 14.67 7.61
C TYR A 365 -9.21 16.00 6.86
N LEU A 366 -8.14 16.78 7.09
CA LEU A 366 -7.90 18.03 6.37
C LEU A 366 -7.55 17.76 4.91
N GLU A 367 -6.73 16.75 4.60
CA GLU A 367 -6.45 16.33 3.22
C GLU A 367 -7.75 15.91 2.52
N ALA A 368 -8.63 15.14 3.16
CA ALA A 368 -9.94 14.79 2.63
C ALA A 368 -10.79 16.03 2.33
N ALA A 369 -10.83 16.98 3.27
CA ALA A 369 -11.56 18.23 3.10
C ALA A 369 -10.98 19.12 1.98
N ILE A 370 -9.65 19.18 1.83
CA ILE A 370 -8.95 19.90 0.76
C ILE A 370 -9.36 19.35 -0.61
N VAL A 371 -9.34 18.02 -0.77
CA VAL A 371 -9.68 17.35 -2.04
C VAL A 371 -11.11 17.68 -2.46
N VAL A 372 -12.06 17.62 -1.52
CA VAL A 372 -13.49 17.84 -1.81
C VAL A 372 -13.81 19.30 -2.13
N SER A 373 -13.10 20.24 -1.51
CA SER A 373 -13.40 21.68 -1.57
C SER A 373 -12.48 22.49 -2.50
N ASP A 374 -11.59 21.81 -3.22
CA ASP A 374 -10.51 22.41 -4.01
C ASP A 374 -9.75 23.47 -3.20
N PHE A 375 -9.06 22.99 -2.15
CA PHE A 375 -8.31 23.83 -1.19
C PHE A 375 -9.17 24.90 -0.49
N PHE A 376 -10.38 24.50 -0.11
CA PHE A 376 -11.38 25.35 0.56
C PHE A 376 -11.78 26.57 -0.28
N SER A 377 -11.63 26.50 -1.60
CA SER A 377 -12.16 27.51 -2.52
C SER A 377 -13.68 27.42 -2.60
N GLN A 378 -14.23 26.21 -2.43
CA GLN A 378 -15.67 25.93 -2.40
C GLN A 378 -16.14 25.48 -1.00
N PRO A 379 -17.43 25.65 -0.66
CA PRO A 379 -18.00 25.08 0.56
C PRO A 379 -17.89 23.55 0.57
N ILE A 380 -17.56 22.98 1.73
CA ILE A 380 -17.48 21.52 1.88
C ILE A 380 -18.90 20.92 1.91
N PRO A 381 -19.24 19.98 1.01
CA PRO A 381 -20.48 19.23 1.08
C PRO A 381 -20.53 18.36 2.33
N ARG A 382 -21.63 18.46 3.09
CA ARG A 382 -21.86 17.65 4.31
C ARG A 382 -21.87 16.14 4.05
N ALA A 383 -22.26 15.72 2.84
CA ALA A 383 -22.23 14.31 2.45
C ALA A 383 -20.80 13.74 2.37
N ALA A 384 -19.80 14.60 2.14
CA ALA A 384 -18.40 14.17 2.05
C ALA A 384 -17.72 14.21 3.42
N ILE A 385 -17.86 15.33 4.14
CA ILE A 385 -17.36 15.51 5.51
C ILE A 385 -18.54 15.78 6.43
N ASP A 386 -18.88 14.75 7.20
CA ASP A 386 -20.04 14.71 8.09
C ASP A 386 -19.67 15.11 9.54
N ASP A 387 -20.70 15.21 10.39
CA ASP A 387 -20.54 15.49 11.81
C ASP A 387 -19.69 14.44 12.54
N HIS A 388 -19.63 13.20 12.04
CA HIS A 388 -18.80 12.16 12.64
C HIS A 388 -17.32 12.54 12.53
N VAL A 389 -16.87 12.97 11.34
CA VAL A 389 -15.50 13.46 11.12
C VAL A 389 -15.22 14.68 11.99
N TYR A 390 -16.10 15.68 12.00
CA TYR A 390 -15.88 16.90 12.80
C TYR A 390 -15.81 16.60 14.30
N LYS A 391 -16.65 15.70 14.82
CA LYS A 391 -16.57 15.26 16.23
C LYS A 391 -15.23 14.61 16.56
N ARG A 392 -14.62 13.86 15.64
CA ARG A 392 -13.26 13.31 15.81
C ARG A 392 -12.20 14.41 15.74
N MET A 393 -12.32 15.37 14.82
CA MET A 393 -11.41 16.52 14.76
C MET A 393 -11.44 17.32 16.07
N ILE A 394 -12.62 17.60 16.64
CA ILE A 394 -12.78 18.27 17.93
C ILE A 394 -12.03 17.51 19.03
N LYS A 395 -12.24 16.19 19.12
CA LYS A 395 -11.53 15.34 20.11
C LYS A 395 -10.01 15.38 19.89
N CYS A 396 -9.52 15.30 18.66
CA CYS A 396 -8.10 15.44 18.36
C CYS A 396 -7.53 16.76 18.85
N CYS A 397 -8.21 17.89 18.57
CA CYS A 397 -7.79 19.20 19.03
C CYS A 397 -7.72 19.28 20.57
N ILE A 398 -8.71 18.72 21.28
CA ILE A 398 -8.71 18.66 22.75
C ILE A 398 -7.51 17.86 23.27
N HIS A 399 -7.23 16.68 22.69
CA HIS A 399 -6.08 15.85 23.09
C HIS A 399 -4.74 16.55 22.83
N LEU A 400 -4.64 17.33 21.75
CA LEU A 400 -3.47 18.15 21.41
C LEU A 400 -3.39 19.47 22.19
N GLN A 401 -4.32 19.72 23.13
CA GLN A 401 -4.41 20.97 23.88
C GLN A 401 -4.65 22.23 23.02
N CYS A 402 -5.24 22.06 21.83
CA CYS A 402 -5.69 23.12 20.93
C CYS A 402 -7.17 23.45 21.19
N HIS A 403 -7.45 23.99 22.37
CA HIS A 403 -8.81 24.20 22.88
C HIS A 403 -9.63 25.24 22.11
N THR A 404 -8.98 26.26 21.55
CA THR A 404 -9.65 27.27 20.71
C THR A 404 -10.02 26.68 19.36
N GLN A 405 -9.15 25.86 18.76
CA GLN A 405 -9.46 25.13 17.54
C GLN A 405 -10.66 24.18 17.73
N ALA A 406 -10.70 23.47 18.87
CA ALA A 406 -11.83 22.62 19.22
C ALA A 406 -13.15 23.41 19.33
N ALA A 407 -13.13 24.58 19.99
CA ALA A 407 -14.30 25.45 20.10
C ALA A 407 -14.77 26.00 18.74
N VAL A 408 -13.84 26.38 17.85
CA VAL A 408 -14.19 26.82 16.49
C VAL A 408 -14.84 25.69 15.71
N LEU A 409 -14.29 24.46 15.79
CA LEU A 409 -14.84 23.27 15.14
C LEU A 409 -16.23 22.89 15.63
N CYS A 410 -16.62 23.22 16.87
CA CYS A 410 -17.97 22.94 17.38
C CYS A 410 -19.07 23.66 16.56
N GLN A 411 -18.74 24.76 15.88
CA GLN A 411 -19.68 25.46 14.99
C GLN A 411 -19.84 24.76 13.62
N PHE A 412 -18.95 23.82 13.26
CA PHE A 412 -19.01 23.12 11.97
C PHE A 412 -20.09 22.04 11.93
N LEU A 413 -20.52 21.57 13.10
CA LEU A 413 -21.59 20.60 13.27
C LEU A 413 -22.92 21.17 12.78
N GLU A 414 -23.88 20.30 12.51
CA GLU A 414 -25.24 20.72 12.15
C GLU A 414 -25.89 21.52 13.27
N GLU A 415 -25.80 21.01 14.50
CA GLU A 415 -26.13 21.73 15.72
C GLU A 415 -24.85 22.09 16.46
N VAL A 416 -24.70 23.35 16.84
CA VAL A 416 -23.50 23.84 17.53
C VAL A 416 -23.40 23.16 18.90
N ASP A 417 -22.29 22.46 19.15
CA ASP A 417 -22.03 21.84 20.45
C ASP A 417 -21.47 22.87 21.45
N TYR A 418 -22.36 23.68 22.02
CA TYR A 418 -22.01 24.69 23.02
C TYR A 418 -21.36 24.08 24.27
N THR A 419 -21.76 22.86 24.66
CA THR A 419 -21.26 22.21 25.88
C THR A 419 -19.77 21.94 25.75
N THR A 420 -19.35 21.32 24.64
CA THR A 420 -17.95 21.04 24.36
C THR A 420 -17.17 22.32 24.08
N ALA A 421 -17.75 23.29 23.37
CA ALA A 421 -17.11 24.57 23.09
C ALA A 421 -16.79 25.34 24.39
N PHE A 422 -17.77 25.53 25.26
CA PHE A 422 -17.59 26.26 26.53
C PHE A 422 -16.62 25.55 27.47
N LYS A 423 -16.69 24.22 27.54
CA LYS A 423 -15.74 23.43 28.32
C LYS A 423 -14.31 23.63 27.82
N SER A 424 -14.09 23.50 26.51
CA SER A 424 -12.76 23.67 25.90
C SER A 424 -12.21 25.08 26.16
N LEU A 425 -13.02 26.11 25.94
CA LEU A 425 -12.63 27.51 26.21
C LEU A 425 -12.38 27.77 27.71
N GLY A 426 -13.18 27.17 28.59
CA GLY A 426 -13.03 27.21 30.03
C GLY A 426 -11.71 26.57 30.52
N ASP A 427 -11.25 25.52 29.84
CA ASP A 427 -10.02 24.79 30.12
C ASP A 427 -8.75 25.52 29.63
N ILE A 428 -8.89 26.62 28.89
CA ILE A 428 -7.79 27.54 28.55
C ILE A 428 -7.27 28.23 29.83
N LYS A 429 -6.46 27.53 30.63
CA LYS A 429 -5.57 28.19 31.59
C LYS A 429 -4.36 28.69 30.81
N SER A 430 -3.85 29.90 31.11
CA SER A 430 -2.88 30.59 30.24
C SER A 430 -1.55 29.84 30.02
N SER A 431 -1.30 28.73 30.71
CA SER A 431 -0.10 27.90 30.60
C SER A 431 -0.30 26.57 29.86
N THR A 432 -1.53 26.18 29.50
CA THR A 432 -1.83 24.83 28.97
C THR A 432 -2.42 24.81 27.57
N CYS A 433 -2.63 25.97 26.93
CA CYS A 433 -3.13 26.03 25.57
C CYS A 433 -1.98 26.05 24.55
N SER A 434 -2.02 25.15 23.57
CA SER A 434 -1.00 24.99 22.54
C SER A 434 -1.43 25.57 21.17
N ASP A 435 -2.50 26.36 21.11
CA ASP A 435 -2.94 27.04 19.90
C ASP A 435 -2.84 28.58 20.00
N ALA A 436 -3.01 29.24 18.84
CA ALA A 436 -2.87 30.69 18.69
C ALA A 436 -4.04 31.52 19.29
N MET A 437 -4.92 30.90 20.08
CA MET A 437 -6.03 31.50 20.84
C MET A 437 -6.76 32.64 20.10
N ASP A 438 -6.46 33.88 20.47
CA ASP A 438 -7.15 35.09 20.03
C ASP A 438 -7.02 35.35 18.52
N SER A 439 -5.99 34.77 17.88
CA SER A 439 -5.86 34.75 16.41
C SER A 439 -7.04 34.06 15.71
N TYR A 440 -7.71 33.13 16.39
CA TYR A 440 -8.86 32.39 15.83
C TYR A 440 -10.21 33.06 16.10
N TYR A 441 -10.30 34.17 16.85
CA TYR A 441 -11.60 34.81 17.11
C TYR A 441 -12.27 35.30 15.82
N SER A 442 -11.46 35.72 14.84
CA SER A 442 -11.97 36.08 13.51
C SER A 442 -12.59 34.91 12.73
N CYS A 443 -12.43 33.68 13.20
CA CYS A 443 -13.01 32.47 12.62
C CYS A 443 -14.30 32.02 13.33
N ILE A 444 -14.75 32.72 14.38
CA ILE A 444 -15.99 32.44 15.09
C ILE A 444 -17.10 33.30 14.46
N TRP A 445 -18.22 32.65 14.11
CA TRP A 445 -19.42 33.30 13.58
C TRP A 445 -20.63 33.17 14.49
N ASP A 446 -20.62 32.22 15.42
CA ASP A 446 -21.65 32.06 16.42
C ASP A 446 -21.50 33.12 17.52
N THR A 447 -22.53 33.94 17.69
CA THR A 447 -22.55 35.05 18.65
C THR A 447 -22.53 34.57 20.09
N THR A 448 -23.16 33.43 20.37
CA THR A 448 -23.24 32.84 21.72
C THR A 448 -21.86 32.41 22.22
N ILE A 449 -21.03 31.84 21.35
CA ILE A 449 -19.62 31.51 21.67
C ILE A 449 -18.81 32.79 21.90
N LEU A 450 -19.01 33.84 21.10
CA LEU A 450 -18.32 35.13 21.28
C LEU A 450 -18.72 35.80 22.60
N GLU A 451 -20.00 35.79 22.97
CA GLU A 451 -20.50 36.30 24.25
C GLU A 451 -19.86 35.55 25.44
N TYR A 452 -19.79 34.23 25.35
CA TYR A 452 -19.12 33.41 26.36
C TYR A 452 -17.64 33.78 26.50
N LEU A 453 -16.92 34.00 25.39
CA LEU A 453 -15.52 34.46 25.40
C LEU A 453 -15.38 35.83 26.09
N VAL A 454 -16.27 36.78 25.80
CA VAL A 454 -16.27 38.11 26.45
C VAL A 454 -16.49 37.98 27.96
N HIS A 455 -17.42 37.13 28.39
CA HIS A 455 -17.66 36.84 29.80
C HIS A 455 -16.42 36.20 30.45
N LEU A 456 -15.83 35.19 29.81
CA LEU A 456 -14.67 34.46 30.29
C LEU A 456 -13.46 35.37 30.50
N HIS A 457 -13.13 36.20 29.50
CA HIS A 457 -12.01 37.15 29.62
C HIS A 457 -12.28 38.25 30.65
N THR A 458 -13.54 38.68 30.81
CA THR A 458 -13.91 39.62 31.88
C THR A 458 -13.66 39.00 33.25
N LYS A 459 -14.05 37.73 33.44
CA LYS A 459 -13.82 36.99 34.69
C LYS A 459 -12.33 36.79 35.00
N ARG A 460 -11.50 36.63 33.97
CA ARG A 460 -10.04 36.41 34.10
C ARG A 460 -9.21 37.71 34.14
N GLY A 461 -9.82 38.88 33.93
CA GLY A 461 -9.09 40.16 33.86
C GLY A 461 -8.28 40.34 32.56
N GLU A 462 -8.57 39.57 31.51
CA GLU A 462 -7.84 39.58 30.24
C GLU A 462 -8.37 40.68 29.30
N HIS A 463 -8.08 41.94 29.63
CA HIS A 463 -8.64 43.11 28.94
C HIS A 463 -8.39 43.15 27.42
N HIS A 464 -7.19 42.79 26.97
CA HIS A 464 -6.85 42.84 25.54
C HIS A 464 -7.71 41.86 24.71
N ARG A 465 -7.78 40.60 25.15
CA ARG A 465 -8.56 39.56 24.47
C ARG A 465 -10.06 39.81 24.53
N LYS A 466 -10.54 40.36 25.66
CA LYS A 466 -11.92 40.85 25.78
C LYS A 466 -12.24 41.87 24.67
N GLN A 467 -11.38 42.88 24.48
CA GLN A 467 -11.62 43.91 23.46
C GLN A 467 -11.59 43.34 22.04
N GLN A 468 -10.72 42.36 21.75
CA GLN A 468 -10.73 41.67 20.47
C GLN A 468 -12.05 40.91 20.23
N ALA A 469 -12.54 40.16 21.22
CA ALA A 469 -13.82 39.45 21.11
C ALA A 469 -15.01 40.41 20.91
N ILE A 470 -15.03 41.55 21.63
CA ILE A 470 -16.03 42.63 21.44
C ILE A 470 -15.97 43.21 20.03
N LYS A 471 -14.76 43.38 19.48
CA LYS A 471 -14.60 43.87 18.11
C LYS A 471 -15.18 42.88 17.08
N VAL A 472 -14.99 41.57 17.29
CA VAL A 472 -15.51 40.54 16.38
C VAL A 472 -17.04 40.44 16.46
N ILE A 473 -17.63 40.41 17.66
CA ILE A 473 -19.10 40.36 17.81
C ILE A 473 -19.79 41.61 17.24
N GLY A 474 -19.10 42.76 17.25
CA GLY A 474 -19.59 44.00 16.65
C GLY A 474 -19.51 44.08 15.12
N LEU A 475 -19.02 43.05 14.43
CA LEU A 475 -18.96 43.02 12.97
C LEU A 475 -20.36 42.92 12.37
N LEU A 476 -20.69 43.80 11.41
CA LEU A 476 -22.02 43.90 10.81
C LEU A 476 -22.49 42.59 10.15
N GLU A 477 -21.56 41.81 9.60
CA GLU A 477 -21.83 40.52 8.96
C GLU A 477 -22.34 39.44 9.94
N LEU A 478 -22.07 39.58 11.25
CA LEU A 478 -22.52 38.66 12.30
C LEU A 478 -23.82 39.11 12.99
N ASN A 479 -24.46 40.17 12.49
CA ASN A 479 -25.71 40.65 13.06
C ASN A 479 -26.81 39.57 12.92
N ALA A 480 -27.39 39.16 14.05
CA ALA A 480 -28.44 38.15 14.10
C ALA A 480 -29.69 38.53 13.28
N ASN A 481 -29.89 39.82 13.00
CA ASN A 481 -30.99 40.32 12.17
C ASN A 481 -30.68 40.30 10.66
N ASN A 482 -29.46 39.92 10.24
CA ASN A 482 -29.15 39.73 8.83
C ASN A 482 -29.96 38.58 8.23
N ASN A 483 -30.20 38.63 6.91
CA ASN A 483 -30.80 37.52 6.20
C ASN A 483 -29.89 36.27 6.25
N GLU A 484 -30.48 35.07 6.20
CA GLU A 484 -29.77 33.79 6.28
C GLU A 484 -28.66 33.65 5.24
N GLU A 485 -28.83 34.23 4.05
CA GLU A 485 -27.82 34.21 3.00
C GLU A 485 -26.53 34.93 3.41
N ILE A 486 -26.66 36.11 4.04
CA ILE A 486 -25.51 36.89 4.54
C ILE A 486 -24.83 36.13 5.68
N GLN A 487 -25.60 35.56 6.61
CA GLN A 487 -25.08 34.77 7.72
C GLN A 487 -24.33 33.52 7.21
N ARG A 488 -24.88 32.85 6.20
CA ARG A 488 -24.28 31.67 5.57
C ARG A 488 -22.97 32.02 4.87
N GLU A 489 -22.92 33.13 4.13
CA GLU A 489 -21.70 33.57 3.46
C GLU A 489 -20.62 33.99 4.46
N ALA A 490 -21.00 34.75 5.49
CA ALA A 490 -20.10 35.14 6.58
C ALA A 490 -19.51 33.91 7.31
N ALA A 491 -20.32 32.87 7.52
CA ALA A 491 -19.87 31.59 8.08
C ALA A 491 -18.93 30.85 7.12
N ASN A 492 -19.26 30.76 5.83
CA ASN A 492 -18.43 30.07 4.83
C ASN A 492 -17.04 30.70 4.70
N ILE A 493 -16.95 32.03 4.64
CA ILE A 493 -15.66 32.75 4.59
C ILE A 493 -14.80 32.41 5.81
N ARG A 494 -15.40 32.37 7.00
CA ARG A 494 -14.72 32.04 8.26
C ARG A 494 -14.31 30.57 8.32
N LYS A 495 -15.18 29.66 7.88
CA LYS A 495 -14.86 28.23 7.74
C LYS A 495 -13.64 28.01 6.86
N SER A 496 -13.63 28.58 5.65
CA SER A 496 -12.50 28.44 4.72
C SER A 496 -11.22 29.06 5.28
N ARG A 497 -11.31 30.21 5.96
CA ARG A 497 -10.15 30.83 6.63
C ARG A 497 -9.56 29.92 7.71
N PHE A 498 -10.42 29.37 8.57
CA PHE A 498 -10.01 28.48 9.64
C PHE A 498 -9.38 27.20 9.12
N LEU A 499 -10.04 26.53 8.17
CA LEU A 499 -9.56 25.27 7.60
C LEU A 499 -8.25 25.44 6.82
N ARG A 500 -8.05 26.56 6.13
CA ARG A 500 -6.74 26.89 5.52
C ARG A 500 -5.64 27.08 6.56
N ALA A 501 -5.96 27.72 7.69
CA ALA A 501 -5.00 27.87 8.79
C ALA A 501 -4.64 26.51 9.41
N MET A 502 -5.63 25.64 9.64
CA MET A 502 -5.39 24.27 10.09
C MET A 502 -4.58 23.45 9.07
N ALA A 503 -4.91 23.52 7.77
CA ALA A 503 -4.17 22.82 6.73
C ALA A 503 -2.69 23.22 6.71
N ARG A 504 -2.39 24.52 6.84
CA ARG A 504 -1.00 24.99 6.97
C ARG A 504 -0.30 24.40 8.20
N GLN A 505 -1.02 24.23 9.31
CA GLN A 505 -0.46 23.70 10.55
C GLN A 505 -0.23 22.19 10.52
N TYR A 506 -1.12 21.40 9.89
CA TYR A 506 -1.10 19.93 10.01
C TYR A 506 -0.72 19.19 8.71
N VAL A 507 -0.88 19.82 7.55
CA VAL A 507 -0.65 19.19 6.23
C VAL A 507 0.67 19.68 5.61
N CYS A 508 0.96 20.98 5.69
CA CYS A 508 2.10 21.60 5.01
C CYS A 508 3.47 21.42 5.68
N TRP A 509 3.60 20.56 6.71
CA TRP A 509 4.92 20.16 7.22
C TRP A 509 5.45 18.94 6.44
N ILE A 510 5.82 19.16 5.19
CA ILE A 510 6.83 18.38 4.42
C ILE A 510 7.55 19.37 3.50
#